data_AF-A0A178BBT9-F1
#
_entry.id   AF-A0A178BBT9-F1
#
_cell.length_a   1.000
_cell.length_b   1.000
_cell.length_c   1.000
_cell.angle_alpha   90.00
_cell.angle_beta   90.00
_cell.angle_gamma   90.00
#
_symmetry.space_group_name_H-M   'P 1'
#
loop_
_entity.id
_entity.type
_entity.pdbx_description
1 polymer ?
#
loop_
_entity_poly.entity_id
_entity_poly.type
_entity_poly.pdbx_seq_one_letter_code
_entity_poly.pdbx_strand_id
1 'polypeptide(L)'
;MDQDLYLQLSLRGTLKEKAMQLDKHLDSIRLLLEHDKELARQLGFKVQAKNHGDKSRLLKFAHYLGPDNDTSTLLAAYAQNWYYHPLLFWDHSSAMGCNISVDPQEQIYQAFLQATHDHA
;
A
#
# COMPACT_ATOMS: atom_id res chain seq x y z
N MET A 1 6.10 34.22 -17.23
CA MET A 1 4.88 34.65 -16.52
C MET A 1 4.69 33.74 -15.31
N ASP A 2 5.70 33.66 -14.42
CA ASP A 2 5.77 32.66 -13.32
C ASP A 2 6.31 33.24 -11.99
N GLN A 3 6.59 34.55 -11.95
CA GLN A 3 7.03 35.20 -10.71
C GLN A 3 5.86 35.55 -9.78
N ASP A 4 4.68 35.81 -10.33
CA ASP A 4 3.49 36.17 -9.54
C ASP A 4 2.93 34.99 -8.75
N LEU A 5 3.02 33.76 -9.26
CA LEU A 5 2.58 32.56 -8.53
C LEU A 5 3.51 32.24 -7.35
N TYR A 6 4.81 32.44 -7.52
CA TYR A 6 5.82 32.30 -6.46
C TYR A 6 5.70 33.39 -5.39
N LEU A 7 5.21 34.58 -5.76
CA LEU A 7 4.93 35.67 -4.84
C LEU A 7 3.61 35.47 -4.08
N GLN A 8 2.59 34.88 -4.69
CA GLN A 8 1.33 34.51 -4.00
C GLN A 8 1.50 33.31 -3.07
N LEU A 9 2.36 32.36 -3.42
CA LEU A 9 2.79 31.25 -2.55
C LEU A 9 4.02 31.59 -1.71
N SER A 10 4.40 32.88 -1.62
CA SER A 10 5.48 33.33 -0.74
C SER A 10 5.00 33.16 0.70
N LEU A 11 5.21 31.95 1.21
CA LEU A 11 5.03 31.54 2.58
C LEU A 11 5.99 32.38 3.45
N ARG A 12 5.61 33.63 3.73
CA ARG A 12 6.29 34.50 4.69
C ARG A 12 5.94 34.00 6.08
N GLY A 13 6.96 33.80 6.91
CA GLY A 13 6.81 33.23 8.25
C GLY A 13 7.81 32.12 8.53
N THR A 14 7.75 31.61 9.75
CA THR A 14 8.50 30.45 10.23
C THR A 14 8.11 29.19 9.48
N LEU A 15 9.01 28.20 9.40
CA LEU A 15 8.75 26.90 8.73
C LEU A 15 7.40 26.27 9.16
N LYS A 16 7.04 26.43 10.43
CA LYS A 16 5.78 25.93 11.00
C LYS A 16 4.56 26.62 10.40
N GLU A 17 4.60 27.95 10.25
CA GLU A 17 3.53 28.72 9.61
C GLU A 17 3.40 28.35 8.14
N LYS A 18 4.54 28.13 7.46
CA LYS A 18 4.53 27.65 6.07
C LYS A 18 3.87 26.28 5.95
N ALA A 19 4.26 25.33 6.80
CA ALA A 19 3.67 24.00 6.81
C ALA A 19 2.16 24.04 7.06
N MET A 20 1.70 24.90 7.98
CA MET A 20 0.28 25.05 8.30
C MET A 20 -0.52 25.67 7.14
N GLN A 21 0.03 26.66 6.45
CA GLN A 21 -0.60 27.25 5.26
C GLN A 21 -0.67 26.23 4.12
N LEU A 22 0.41 25.47 3.89
CA LEU A 22 0.44 24.43 2.86
C LEU A 22 -0.57 23.32 3.16
N ASP A 23 -0.67 22.88 4.42
CA ASP A 23 -1.64 21.87 4.87
C ASP A 23 -3.07 22.34 4.57
N LYS A 24 -3.40 23.59 4.88
CA LYS A 24 -4.72 24.18 4.59
C LYS A 24 -5.03 24.21 3.08
N HIS A 25 -4.05 24.55 2.25
CA HIS A 25 -4.23 24.57 0.79
C HIS A 25 -4.42 23.16 0.23
N LEU A 26 -3.63 22.20 0.69
CA LEU A 26 -3.76 20.80 0.29
C LEU A 26 -5.13 20.24 0.68
N ASP A 27 -5.65 20.56 1.86
CA ASP A 27 -6.99 20.14 2.27
C ASP A 27 -8.09 20.78 1.42
N SER A 28 -7.92 22.06 1.05
CA SER A 28 -8.88 22.75 0.18
C SER A 28 -8.91 22.15 -1.23
N ILE A 29 -7.73 21.84 -1.79
CA ILE A 29 -7.60 21.14 -3.07
C ILE A 29 -8.22 19.74 -2.97
N ARG A 30 -7.95 19.00 -1.89
CA ARG A 30 -8.53 17.67 -1.67
C ARG A 30 -10.05 17.72 -1.72
N LEU A 31 -10.68 18.63 -0.97
CA LEU A 31 -12.13 18.78 -0.95
C LEU A 31 -12.69 19.12 -2.34
N LEU A 32 -12.00 19.98 -3.09
CA LEU A 32 -12.39 20.33 -4.45
C LEU A 32 -12.36 19.11 -5.38
N LEU A 33 -11.29 18.32 -5.34
CA LEU A 33 -11.14 17.10 -6.15
C LEU A 33 -12.09 15.96 -5.73
N GLU A 34 -12.51 15.93 -4.47
CA GLU A 34 -13.52 14.98 -3.98
C GLU A 34 -14.93 15.31 -4.53
N HIS A 35 -15.24 16.61 -4.70
CA HIS A 35 -16.54 17.06 -5.23
C HIS A 35 -16.57 17.08 -6.77
N ASP A 36 -15.48 17.52 -7.40
CA ASP A 36 -15.37 17.62 -8.86
C ASP A 36 -14.51 16.49 -9.43
N LYS A 37 -15.19 15.38 -9.75
CA LYS A 37 -14.56 14.18 -10.31
C LYS A 37 -14.00 14.41 -11.71
N GLU A 38 -14.55 15.36 -12.47
CA GLU A 38 -14.08 15.65 -13.82
C GLU A 38 -12.77 16.44 -13.78
N LEU A 39 -12.68 17.42 -12.88
CA LEU A 39 -11.43 18.12 -12.58
C LEU A 39 -10.35 17.15 -12.07
N ALA A 40 -10.71 16.23 -11.16
CA ALA A 40 -9.78 15.21 -10.68
C ALA A 40 -9.27 14.32 -11.82
N ARG A 41 -10.14 13.93 -12.76
CA ARG A 41 -9.76 13.16 -13.94
C ARG A 41 -8.81 13.92 -14.86
N GLN A 42 -9.01 15.23 -15.05
CA GLN A 42 -8.13 16.04 -15.89
C GLN A 42 -6.75 16.28 -15.28
N LEU A 43 -6.67 16.43 -13.96
CA LEU A 43 -5.39 16.71 -13.28
C LEU A 43 -4.50 15.47 -13.14
N GLY A 44 -5.08 14.27 -13.12
CA GLY A 44 -4.31 13.01 -13.08
C GLY A 44 -3.57 12.76 -11.76
N PHE A 45 -3.80 13.56 -10.73
CA PHE A 45 -3.27 13.34 -9.38
C PHE A 45 -4.37 13.43 -8.32
N LYS A 46 -4.13 12.81 -7.16
CA LYS A 46 -5.04 12.82 -6.02
C LYS A 46 -4.31 13.34 -4.79
N VAL A 47 -4.93 14.30 -4.10
CA VAL A 47 -4.46 14.73 -2.78
C VAL A 47 -5.11 13.84 -1.72
N GLN A 48 -4.32 13.19 -0.88
CA GLN A 48 -4.81 12.31 0.18
C GLN A 48 -4.78 13.02 1.53
N ALA A 49 -5.75 12.71 2.39
CA ALA A 49 -5.75 13.19 3.77
C ALA A 49 -4.54 12.62 4.54
N LYS A 50 -4.10 13.36 5.56
CA LYS A 50 -3.06 12.89 6.48
C LYS A 50 -3.44 11.54 7.07
N ASN A 51 -2.50 10.60 7.06
CA ASN A 51 -2.66 9.22 7.55
C ASN A 51 -3.74 8.40 6.82
N HIS A 52 -4.17 8.79 5.60
CA HIS A 52 -5.13 8.02 4.82
C HIS A 52 -4.64 6.59 4.54
N GLY A 53 -3.34 6.42 4.27
CA GLY A 53 -2.71 5.11 4.11
C GLY A 53 -2.83 4.24 5.35
N ASP A 54 -2.54 4.80 6.53
CA ASP A 54 -2.62 4.07 7.80
C ASP A 54 -4.05 3.68 8.14
N LYS A 55 -5.01 4.59 7.96
CA LYS A 55 -6.44 4.28 8.14
C LYS A 55 -6.89 3.15 7.23
N SER A 56 -6.46 3.18 5.96
CA SER A 56 -6.79 2.14 5.00
C SER A 56 -6.18 0.79 5.38
N ARG A 57 -4.94 0.77 5.86
CA ARG A 57 -4.28 -0.45 6.37
C ARG A 57 -4.98 -0.99 7.60
N LEU A 58 -5.32 -0.13 8.57
CA LEU A 58 -6.04 -0.53 9.77
C LEU A 58 -7.41 -1.12 9.45
N LEU A 59 -8.14 -0.55 8.48
CA LEU A 59 -9.40 -1.12 8.01
C LEU A 59 -9.20 -2.50 7.39
N LYS A 60 -8.16 -2.68 6.57
CA LYS A 60 -7.84 -4.01 6.00
C LYS A 60 -7.55 -5.04 7.09
N PHE A 61 -6.77 -4.69 8.11
CA PHE A 61 -6.53 -5.58 9.25
C PHE A 61 -7.79 -5.87 10.05
N ALA A 62 -8.63 -4.87 10.29
CA ALA A 62 -9.87 -5.04 11.04
C ALA A 62 -10.88 -5.98 10.34
N HIS A 63 -10.85 -6.03 9.01
CA HIS A 63 -11.73 -6.88 8.19
C HIS A 63 -11.03 -8.12 7.65
N TYR A 64 -9.82 -8.43 8.12
CA TYR A 64 -9.10 -9.61 7.67
C TYR A 64 -9.77 -10.86 8.25
N LEU A 65 -10.40 -11.65 7.39
CA LEU A 65 -11.11 -12.88 7.76
C LEU A 65 -10.19 -14.11 7.85
N GLY A 66 -8.90 -13.92 7.61
CA GLY A 66 -7.92 -14.99 7.49
C GLY A 66 -7.53 -15.26 6.02
N PRO A 67 -6.59 -16.19 5.82
CA PRO A 67 -6.19 -16.62 4.50
C PRO A 67 -7.32 -17.39 3.81
N ASP A 68 -7.34 -17.38 2.47
CA ASP A 68 -8.25 -18.25 1.70
C ASP A 68 -7.94 -19.75 1.94
N ASN A 69 -8.81 -20.63 1.45
CA ASN A 69 -8.69 -22.07 1.69
C ASN A 69 -7.40 -22.67 1.08
N ASP A 70 -6.97 -22.16 -0.07
CA ASP A 70 -5.79 -22.66 -0.77
C ASP A 70 -4.53 -22.28 0.01
N THR A 71 -4.44 -21.02 0.40
CA THR A 71 -3.40 -20.48 1.27
C THR A 71 -3.41 -21.21 2.62
N SER A 72 -4.57 -21.45 3.22
CA SER A 72 -4.70 -22.21 4.48
C SER A 72 -4.18 -23.64 4.36
N THR A 73 -4.50 -24.31 3.25
CA THR A 73 -4.05 -25.68 2.98
C THR A 73 -2.54 -25.73 2.79
N LEU A 74 -1.99 -24.77 2.06
CA LEU A 74 -0.55 -24.63 1.88
C LEU A 74 0.16 -24.37 3.22
N LEU A 75 -0.34 -23.42 4.02
CA LEU A 75 0.22 -23.11 5.34
C LEU A 75 0.21 -24.34 6.26
N ALA A 76 -0.87 -25.12 6.24
CA ALA A 76 -0.95 -26.36 7.02
C ALA A 76 0.05 -27.43 6.55
N ALA A 77 0.23 -27.59 5.23
CA ALA A 77 1.16 -28.55 4.66
C ALA A 77 2.63 -28.27 5.02
N TYR A 78 2.99 -26.99 5.18
CA TYR A 78 4.36 -26.58 5.49
C TYR A 78 4.60 -26.21 6.97
N ALA A 79 3.57 -26.27 7.83
CA ALA A 79 3.65 -25.89 9.23
C ALA A 79 4.73 -26.65 10.03
N GLN A 80 4.91 -27.95 9.77
CA GLN A 80 5.98 -28.72 10.41
C GLN A 80 7.37 -28.25 9.96
N ASN A 81 7.56 -28.01 8.67
CA ASN A 81 8.84 -27.56 8.13
C ASN A 81 9.22 -26.19 8.70
N TRP A 82 8.23 -25.31 8.91
CA TRP A 82 8.47 -24.02 9.57
C TRP A 82 8.91 -24.16 11.02
N TYR A 83 8.34 -25.11 11.76
CA TYR A 83 8.69 -25.33 13.16
C TYR A 83 10.11 -25.88 13.32
N TYR A 84 10.50 -26.85 12.49
CA TYR A 84 11.80 -27.51 12.61
C TYR A 84 12.92 -26.79 11.86
N HIS A 85 12.58 -26.11 10.76
CA HIS A 85 13.55 -25.47 9.87
C HIS A 85 13.06 -24.10 9.36
N PRO A 86 12.89 -23.11 10.26
CA PRO A 86 12.34 -21.80 9.90
C PRO A 86 13.17 -21.05 8.85
N LEU A 87 14.48 -21.29 8.80
CA LEU A 87 15.39 -20.66 7.84
C LEU A 87 15.21 -21.18 6.41
N LEU A 88 14.83 -22.44 6.23
CA LEU A 88 14.65 -23.05 4.90
C LEU A 88 13.47 -22.44 4.14
N PHE A 89 12.50 -21.87 4.86
CA PHE A 89 11.40 -21.16 4.22
C PHE A 89 11.83 -19.83 3.61
N TRP A 90 12.91 -19.20 4.09
CA TRP A 90 13.39 -17.90 3.61
C TRP A 90 14.65 -18.01 2.75
N ASP A 91 15.29 -19.17 2.74
CA ASP A 91 16.52 -19.41 2.02
C ASP A 91 16.25 -19.98 0.63
N HIS A 92 16.31 -19.11 -0.38
CA HIS A 92 16.23 -19.47 -1.80
C HIS A 92 17.38 -20.39 -2.25
N SER A 93 18.43 -20.53 -1.44
CA SER A 93 19.60 -21.36 -1.72
C SER A 93 19.36 -22.85 -1.43
N SER A 94 18.31 -23.19 -0.68
CA SER A 94 18.05 -24.56 -0.24
C SER A 94 17.21 -25.40 -1.22
N ALA A 95 17.07 -24.96 -2.47
CA ALA A 95 16.44 -25.74 -3.55
C ALA A 95 17.22 -27.02 -3.95
N MET A 96 18.21 -27.45 -3.15
CA MET A 96 18.81 -28.77 -3.27
C MET A 96 18.12 -29.75 -2.32
N GLY A 97 17.04 -30.39 -2.79
CA GLY A 97 16.67 -31.69 -2.24
C GLY A 97 15.18 -32.05 -2.16
N CYS A 98 14.25 -31.15 -2.50
CA CYS A 98 12.84 -31.52 -2.57
C CYS A 98 12.33 -31.37 -4.01
N ASN A 99 12.14 -32.50 -4.70
CA ASN A 99 11.49 -32.58 -6.01
C ASN A 99 9.99 -32.26 -5.90
N ILE A 100 9.65 -31.04 -5.49
CA ILE A 100 8.28 -30.52 -5.59
C ILE A 100 8.31 -29.40 -6.63
N SER A 101 7.64 -29.68 -7.74
CA SER A 101 7.75 -29.01 -9.04
C SER A 101 7.27 -27.55 -9.10
N VAL A 102 6.96 -26.90 -7.98
CA VAL A 102 6.63 -25.47 -7.97
C VAL A 102 7.04 -24.89 -6.62
N ASP A 103 7.83 -23.82 -6.65
CA ASP A 103 8.24 -23.10 -5.46
C ASP A 103 6.99 -22.61 -4.70
N PRO A 104 6.74 -23.06 -3.45
CA PRO A 104 5.59 -22.63 -2.65
C PRO A 104 5.57 -21.11 -2.46
N GLN A 105 6.75 -20.47 -2.44
CA GLN A 105 6.87 -19.03 -2.32
C GLN A 105 6.32 -18.32 -3.56
N GLU A 106 6.55 -18.88 -4.74
CA GLU A 106 6.02 -18.34 -6.00
C GLU A 106 4.50 -18.45 -6.04
N GLN A 107 3.92 -19.56 -5.55
CA GLN A 107 2.46 -19.69 -5.46
C GLN A 107 1.84 -18.71 -4.46
N ILE A 108 2.46 -18.51 -3.29
CA ILE A 108 1.98 -17.53 -2.30
C ILE A 108 2.08 -16.11 -2.86
N TYR A 109 3.18 -15.80 -3.55
CA TYR A 109 3.38 -14.50 -4.16
C TYR A 109 2.38 -14.23 -5.29
N GLN A 110 2.10 -15.22 -6.14
CA GLN A 110 1.09 -15.12 -7.19
C GLN A 110 -0.32 -14.99 -6.60
N ALA A 111 -0.67 -15.76 -5.55
CA ALA A 111 -1.95 -15.64 -4.86
C ALA A 111 -2.12 -14.24 -4.22
N PHE A 112 -1.05 -13.69 -3.64
CA PHE A 112 -1.05 -12.32 -3.12
C PHE A 112 -1.27 -11.29 -4.24
N LEU A 113 -0.55 -11.41 -5.36
CA LEU A 113 -0.71 -10.50 -6.50
C LEU A 113 -2.13 -10.57 -7.07
N GLN A 114 -2.68 -11.78 -7.23
CA GLN A 114 -4.05 -12.00 -7.69
C GLN A 114 -5.08 -11.36 -6.75
N ALA A 115 -4.97 -11.61 -5.44
CA ALA A 115 -5.84 -10.99 -4.43
C ALA A 115 -5.74 -9.45 -4.42
N THR A 116 -4.57 -8.88 -4.75
CA THR A 116 -4.42 -7.42 -4.87
C THR A 116 -5.06 -6.84 -6.14
N HIS A 117 -5.17 -7.63 -7.22
CA HIS A 117 -5.83 -7.22 -8.47
C HIS A 117 -7.36 -7.38 -8.39
N ASP A 118 -7.87 -8.44 -7.77
CA ASP A 118 -9.32 -8.71 -7.67
C ASP A 118 -10.06 -7.76 -6.70
N HIS A 119 -9.32 -7.01 -5.88
CA HIS A 119 -9.83 -6.04 -4.92
C HIS A 119 -9.56 -4.57 -5.28
N ALA A 120 -9.11 -4.29 -6.52
CA ALA A 120 -8.92 -2.94 -7.08
C ALA A 120 -10.12 -2.50 -7.93
#